data_AF-A0A964VW72-F1
#
_entry.id   AF-A0A964VW72-F1
#
_cell.length_a   1.000
_cell.length_b   1.000
_cell.length_c   1.000
_cell.angle_alpha   90.00
_cell.angle_beta   90.00
_cell.angle_gamma   90.00
#
_symmetry.space_group_name_H-M   'P 1'
#
loop_
_entity.id
_entity.type
_entity.pdbx_description
1 polymer ?
#
loop_
_entity_poly.entity_id
_entity_poly.type
_entity_poly.pdbx_seq_one_letter_code
_entity_poly.pdbx_strand_id
1 'polypeptide(L)'
;MSTGTGLLLEPALTLPEFTREKFATAMATVGAEKIRRPWARPVVTLSPHPRAGAKGLTEAEVKSYMLEAKRLFDRGEAVPVSDVGLISTQEDVVRKPMLNHIAAFSNSVARVYLLVQKTSTDTGWSHFSIVQDLTVTPVLDYYAELTADGPRFEGTSCYKCHSSGPLAIHPAREDLVLDAPLAAAISQHIADQPRSQFVFPKNSPKPPTGEKLALKFCTRCHDDGGERDALYQLHAHPIRVLVDFGYMPPNRRLKPEEIAELKAWLERKP
;
A
#
# COMPACT_ATOMS: atom_id res chain seq x y z
N MET A 1 7.23 7.63 13.16
CA MET A 1 8.38 8.56 12.92
C MET A 1 9.64 7.75 12.63
N SER A 2 10.57 8.29 11.84
CA SER A 2 11.87 7.65 11.56
C SER A 2 12.61 7.31 12.85
N THR A 3 13.30 6.17 12.88
CA THR A 3 14.09 5.70 14.02
C THR A 3 15.57 6.09 13.91
N GLY A 4 15.97 6.76 12.83
CA GLY A 4 17.33 7.30 12.67
C GLY A 4 18.40 6.23 12.40
N THR A 5 18.06 5.18 11.65
CA THR A 5 19.00 4.08 11.34
C THR A 5 20.11 4.48 10.37
N GLY A 6 19.94 5.60 9.67
CA GLY A 6 20.85 6.04 8.60
C GLY A 6 20.69 5.24 7.29
N LEU A 7 19.58 4.51 7.13
CA LEU A 7 19.24 3.77 5.91
C LEU A 7 18.57 4.63 4.84
N LEU A 8 17.88 5.71 5.23
CA LEU A 8 17.26 6.61 4.28
C LEU A 8 18.34 7.29 3.43
N LEU A 9 18.12 7.38 2.12
CA LEU A 9 19.02 8.14 1.23
C LEU A 9 18.91 9.65 1.48
N GLU A 10 17.84 10.05 2.14
CA GLU A 10 17.45 11.43 2.32
C GLU A 10 16.79 11.62 3.70
N PRO A 11 16.89 12.81 4.33
CA PRO A 11 16.24 13.05 5.61
C PRO A 11 14.74 12.79 5.56
N ALA A 12 14.20 12.22 6.65
CA ALA A 12 12.77 12.04 6.80
C ALA A 12 12.05 13.40 6.76
N LEU A 13 10.93 13.46 6.06
CA LEU A 13 10.10 14.66 6.05
C LEU A 13 9.50 14.85 7.45
N THR A 14 9.97 15.88 8.15
CA THR A 14 9.36 16.32 9.39
C THR A 14 8.11 17.12 9.03
N LEU A 15 6.94 16.75 9.57
CA LEU A 15 5.65 17.39 9.31
C LEU A 15 5.21 18.37 10.44
N PRO A 16 6.06 19.25 10.99
CA PRO A 16 5.73 20.02 12.19
C PRO A 16 4.62 21.05 11.93
N GLU A 17 4.54 21.56 10.71
CA GLU A 17 3.55 22.57 10.29
C GLU A 17 2.15 21.99 10.05
N PHE A 18 2.03 20.66 9.98
CA PHE A 18 0.78 19.95 9.72
C PHE A 18 0.05 19.67 11.04
N THR A 19 -0.75 20.64 11.49
CA THR A 19 -1.64 20.46 12.64
C THR A 19 -2.81 19.54 12.28
N ARG A 20 -3.47 18.95 13.29
CA ARG A 20 -4.66 18.10 13.07
C ARG A 20 -5.78 18.83 12.33
N GLU A 21 -5.95 20.13 12.58
CA GLU A 21 -6.95 20.96 11.91
C GLU A 21 -6.61 21.21 10.43
N LYS A 22 -5.35 21.57 10.13
CA LYS A 22 -4.87 21.70 8.73
C LYS A 22 -4.99 20.37 7.99
N PHE A 23 -4.65 19.26 8.65
CA PHE A 23 -4.80 17.92 8.10
C PHE A 23 -6.27 17.61 7.79
N ALA A 24 -7.17 17.73 8.77
CA ALA A 24 -8.60 17.47 8.57
C ALA A 24 -9.21 18.34 7.47
N THR A 25 -8.78 19.59 7.35
CA THR A 25 -9.22 20.52 6.29
C THR A 25 -8.73 20.04 4.91
N ALA A 26 -7.46 19.68 4.79
CA ALA A 26 -6.90 19.19 3.53
C ALA A 26 -7.55 17.86 3.09
N MET A 27 -7.80 16.95 4.04
CA MET A 27 -8.45 15.66 3.80
C MET A 27 -9.91 15.83 3.35
N ALA A 28 -10.63 16.82 3.88
CA ALA A 28 -12.03 17.07 3.54
C ALA A 28 -12.25 17.51 2.09
N THR A 29 -11.21 17.89 1.35
CA THR A 29 -11.33 18.29 -0.07
C THR A 29 -11.70 17.13 -1.00
N VAL A 30 -11.63 15.88 -0.53
CA VAL A 30 -12.16 14.71 -1.26
C VAL A 30 -13.70 14.65 -1.24
N GLY A 31 -14.32 15.43 -0.35
CA GLY A 31 -15.73 15.35 0.06
C GLY A 31 -15.83 15.09 1.57
N ALA A 32 -16.15 16.11 2.38
CA ALA A 32 -16.23 15.99 3.84
C ALA A 32 -17.25 14.93 4.28
N GLU A 33 -18.32 14.78 3.50
CA GLU A 33 -19.36 13.77 3.66
C GLU A 33 -18.85 12.34 3.51
N LYS A 34 -17.70 12.13 2.85
CA LYS A 34 -17.09 10.80 2.67
C LYS A 34 -16.26 10.36 3.88
N ILE A 35 -15.75 11.31 4.67
CA ILE A 35 -14.73 11.03 5.70
C ILE A 35 -15.23 11.23 7.15
N ARG A 36 -16.42 11.81 7.35
CA ARG A 36 -16.99 12.07 8.68
C ARG A 36 -18.20 11.20 9.02
N ARG A 37 -18.39 10.08 8.32
CA ARG A 37 -19.54 9.18 8.58
C ARG A 37 -19.17 8.15 9.65
N PRO A 38 -20.11 7.82 10.55
CA PRO A 38 -19.99 6.62 11.36
C PRO A 38 -19.86 5.40 10.45
N TRP A 39 -18.93 4.50 10.76
CA TRP A 39 -18.77 3.24 10.05
C TRP A 39 -19.31 2.09 10.90
N ALA A 40 -20.02 1.16 10.25
CA ALA A 40 -20.46 -0.09 10.88
C ALA A 40 -19.52 -1.26 10.57
N ARG A 41 -18.75 -1.17 9.46
CA ARG A 41 -17.78 -2.17 9.03
C ARG A 41 -16.53 -1.47 8.49
N PRO A 42 -15.32 -1.94 8.84
CA PRO A 42 -14.08 -1.36 8.32
C PRO A 42 -13.81 -1.77 6.87
N VAL A 43 -14.40 -2.90 6.45
CA VAL A 43 -14.33 -3.45 5.10
C VAL A 43 -15.75 -3.54 4.55
N VAL A 44 -16.01 -2.87 3.44
CA VAL A 44 -17.32 -2.90 2.78
C VAL A 44 -17.53 -4.25 2.11
N THR A 45 -18.70 -4.85 2.35
CA THR A 45 -19.06 -6.12 1.72
C THR A 45 -19.49 -5.88 0.27
N LEU A 46 -18.76 -6.45 -0.68
CA LEU A 46 -19.13 -6.45 -2.10
C LEU A 46 -20.18 -7.51 -2.39
N SER A 47 -20.97 -7.29 -3.44
CA SER A 47 -21.88 -8.30 -3.96
C SER A 47 -21.15 -9.61 -4.30
N PRO A 48 -21.82 -10.78 -4.15
CA PRO A 48 -21.26 -12.05 -4.59
C PRO A 48 -20.85 -12.01 -6.06
N HIS A 49 -19.74 -12.69 -6.40
CA HIS A 49 -19.29 -12.81 -7.78
C HIS A 49 -20.30 -13.61 -8.62
N PRO A 50 -20.63 -13.18 -9.86
CA PRO A 50 -21.67 -13.81 -10.66
C PRO A 50 -21.31 -15.24 -11.11
N ARG A 51 -20.03 -15.52 -11.33
CA ARG A 51 -19.52 -16.85 -11.70
C ARG A 51 -19.25 -17.68 -10.46
N ALA A 52 -20.08 -18.70 -10.22
CA ALA A 52 -19.84 -19.68 -9.16
C ALA A 52 -18.57 -20.50 -9.44
N GLY A 53 -17.73 -20.71 -8.42
CA GLY A 53 -16.52 -21.51 -8.54
C GLY A 53 -15.46 -20.94 -9.49
N ALA A 54 -15.39 -19.61 -9.61
CA ALA A 54 -14.36 -18.95 -10.41
C ALA A 54 -12.95 -19.46 -10.05
N LYS A 55 -12.11 -19.64 -11.06
CA LYS A 55 -10.68 -20.01 -10.96
C LYS A 55 -9.90 -19.10 -11.90
N GLY A 56 -9.26 -18.08 -11.36
CA GLY A 56 -8.73 -16.94 -12.10
C GLY A 56 -9.84 -15.96 -12.47
N LEU A 57 -9.66 -14.70 -12.09
CA LEU A 57 -10.43 -13.57 -12.59
C LEU A 57 -9.86 -13.10 -13.92
N THR A 58 -10.74 -12.75 -14.85
CA THR A 58 -10.38 -12.07 -16.09
C THR A 58 -10.03 -10.61 -15.80
N GLU A 59 -9.24 -9.98 -16.69
CA GLU A 59 -8.95 -8.55 -16.59
C GLU A 59 -10.23 -7.69 -16.52
N ALA A 60 -11.28 -8.07 -17.25
CA ALA A 60 -12.55 -7.34 -17.22
C ALA A 60 -13.26 -7.46 -15.86
N GLU A 61 -13.27 -8.65 -15.25
CA GLU A 61 -13.81 -8.87 -13.90
C GLU A 61 -13.02 -8.06 -12.86
N VAL A 62 -11.68 -8.06 -12.95
CA VAL A 62 -10.79 -7.25 -12.09
C VAL A 62 -11.09 -5.76 -12.23
N LYS A 63 -11.18 -5.24 -13.46
CA LYS A 63 -11.50 -3.82 -13.70
C LYS A 63 -12.89 -3.46 -13.17
N SER A 64 -13.86 -4.37 -13.27
CA SER A 64 -15.19 -4.16 -12.71
C SER A 64 -15.15 -3.99 -11.19
N TYR A 65 -14.33 -4.77 -10.48
CA TYR A 65 -14.14 -4.60 -9.04
C TYR A 65 -13.51 -3.24 -8.68
N MET A 66 -12.52 -2.78 -9.44
CA MET A 66 -11.90 -1.47 -9.23
C MET A 66 -12.90 -0.32 -9.38
N LEU A 67 -13.72 -0.38 -10.44
CA LEU A 67 -14.76 0.61 -10.71
C LEU A 67 -15.87 0.58 -9.67
N GLU A 68 -16.26 -0.61 -9.19
CA GLU A 68 -17.27 -0.75 -8.15
C GLU A 68 -16.78 -0.18 -6.81
N ALA A 69 -15.54 -0.47 -6.41
CA ALA A 69 -14.93 0.12 -5.21
C ALA A 69 -14.90 1.65 -5.29
N LYS A 70 -14.52 2.21 -6.45
CA LYS A 70 -14.56 3.65 -6.67
C LYS A 70 -15.99 4.21 -6.58
N ARG A 71 -16.96 3.55 -7.21
CA ARG A 71 -18.37 3.96 -7.19
C ARG A 71 -18.92 4.00 -5.76
N LEU A 72 -18.63 2.99 -4.95
CA LEU A 72 -19.05 2.91 -3.55
C LEU A 72 -18.40 4.02 -2.71
N PHE A 73 -17.11 4.27 -2.93
CA PHE A 73 -16.40 5.40 -2.30
C PHE A 73 -17.01 6.75 -2.68
N ASP A 74 -17.28 6.98 -3.97
CA ASP A 74 -17.83 8.25 -4.46
C ASP A 74 -19.23 8.54 -3.89
N ARG A 75 -20.02 7.50 -3.64
CA ARG A 75 -21.34 7.60 -2.97
C ARG A 75 -21.25 7.70 -1.44
N GLY A 76 -20.04 7.68 -0.88
CA GLY A 76 -19.82 7.70 0.56
C GLY A 76 -20.31 6.43 1.27
N GLU A 77 -20.42 5.31 0.55
CA GLU A 77 -20.79 4.00 1.09
C GLU A 77 -19.60 3.28 1.76
N ALA A 78 -18.38 3.80 1.54
CA ALA A 78 -17.18 3.43 2.27
C ALA A 78 -16.72 4.60 3.15
N VAL A 79 -16.28 4.29 4.38
CA VAL A 79 -15.57 5.25 5.22
C VAL A 79 -14.08 4.94 5.11
N PRO A 80 -13.26 5.82 4.52
CA PRO A 80 -11.85 5.56 4.35
C PRO A 80 -11.06 5.87 5.63
N VAL A 81 -9.92 5.21 5.80
CA VAL A 81 -8.86 5.68 6.69
C VAL A 81 -8.19 6.87 6.01
N SER A 82 -8.23 8.02 6.67
CA SER A 82 -7.50 9.21 6.26
C SER A 82 -6.18 9.29 7.02
N ASP A 83 -5.06 9.24 6.32
CA ASP A 83 -3.73 9.39 6.90
C ASP A 83 -2.83 10.34 6.10
N VAL A 84 -1.62 10.54 6.62
CA VAL A 84 -0.51 11.10 5.88
C VAL A 84 0.58 10.04 5.76
N GLY A 85 0.97 9.73 4.52
CA GLY A 85 2.10 8.86 4.20
C GLY A 85 3.40 9.64 4.01
N LEU A 86 4.53 8.94 4.11
CA LEU A 86 5.87 9.52 3.90
C LEU A 86 6.54 9.11 2.59
N ILE A 87 5.88 8.36 1.72
CA ILE A 87 6.57 7.73 0.60
C ILE A 87 6.54 8.61 -0.65
N SER A 88 7.66 9.32 -0.80
CA SER A 88 8.32 9.66 -2.04
C SER A 88 8.97 8.41 -2.64
N THR A 89 8.90 8.28 -3.95
CA THR A 89 9.30 7.07 -4.67
C THR A 89 10.37 7.48 -5.64
N GLN A 90 11.58 6.95 -5.54
CA GLN A 90 12.81 7.63 -6.00
C GLN A 90 12.92 8.06 -7.48
N GLU A 91 12.02 7.69 -8.38
CA GLU A 91 11.96 8.35 -9.69
C GLU A 91 11.39 9.78 -9.58
N ASP A 92 10.53 10.00 -8.58
CA ASP A 92 9.94 11.27 -8.17
C ASP A 92 10.09 11.42 -6.65
N VAL A 93 11.17 12.07 -6.21
CA VAL A 93 11.32 12.44 -4.80
C VAL A 93 10.30 13.53 -4.47
N VAL A 94 9.05 13.13 -4.28
CA VAL A 94 7.95 13.98 -3.81
C VAL A 94 8.23 14.32 -2.35
N ARG A 95 8.97 15.41 -2.12
CA ARG A 95 9.28 15.97 -0.79
C ARG A 95 8.08 16.68 -0.15
N LYS A 96 6.90 16.12 -0.34
CA LYS A 96 5.65 16.71 0.09
C LYS A 96 4.86 15.69 0.87
N PRO A 97 4.14 16.11 1.94
CA PRO A 97 3.22 15.24 2.63
C PRO A 97 2.26 14.59 1.63
N MET A 98 2.15 13.27 1.68
CA MET A 98 1.21 12.53 0.86
C MET A 98 -0.06 12.30 1.65
N LEU A 99 -1.17 12.84 1.18
CA LEU A 99 -2.47 12.72 1.82
C LEU A 99 -3.18 11.50 1.24
N ASN A 100 -3.62 10.57 2.07
CA ASN A 100 -4.23 9.33 1.61
C ASN A 100 -5.59 9.09 2.23
N HIS A 101 -6.54 8.65 1.42
CA HIS A 101 -7.73 7.95 1.85
C HIS A 101 -7.64 6.50 1.41
N ILE A 102 -7.79 5.56 2.34
CA ILE A 102 -7.68 4.14 2.07
C ILE A 102 -9.00 3.47 2.45
N ALA A 103 -9.68 2.88 1.48
CA ALA A 103 -10.91 2.12 1.68
C ALA A 103 -10.70 0.66 1.28
N ALA A 104 -11.31 -0.26 2.04
CA ALA A 104 -11.22 -1.69 1.83
C ALA A 104 -12.60 -2.29 1.51
N PHE A 105 -12.63 -3.23 0.58
CA PHE A 105 -13.83 -3.93 0.14
C PHE A 105 -13.52 -5.42 -0.03
N SER A 106 -14.49 -6.29 0.18
CA SER A 106 -14.27 -7.73 -0.06
C SER A 106 -15.55 -8.52 -0.30
N ASN A 107 -15.37 -9.66 -0.96
CA ASN A 107 -16.31 -10.78 -0.97
C ASN A 107 -15.51 -12.11 -0.91
N SER A 108 -16.14 -13.23 -1.26
CA SER A 108 -15.50 -14.55 -1.22
C SER A 108 -14.41 -14.77 -2.27
N VAL A 109 -14.33 -13.96 -3.34
CA VAL A 109 -13.39 -14.17 -4.45
C VAL A 109 -12.37 -13.05 -4.61
N ALA A 110 -12.63 -11.87 -4.02
CA ALA A 110 -11.79 -10.71 -4.18
C ALA A 110 -11.67 -9.89 -2.89
N ARG A 111 -10.47 -9.36 -2.65
CA ARG A 111 -10.25 -8.19 -1.79
C ARG A 111 -9.89 -7.01 -2.67
N VAL A 112 -10.47 -5.85 -2.40
CA VAL A 112 -10.23 -4.64 -3.17
C VAL A 112 -9.81 -3.53 -2.21
N TYR A 113 -8.71 -2.87 -2.52
CA TYR A 113 -8.25 -1.69 -1.82
C TYR A 113 -8.32 -0.51 -2.78
N LEU A 114 -8.90 0.60 -2.33
CA LEU A 114 -8.92 1.86 -3.05
C LEU A 114 -8.06 2.86 -2.28
N LEU A 115 -7.08 3.42 -2.97
CA LEU A 115 -6.22 4.49 -2.49
C LEU A 115 -6.58 5.77 -3.25
N VAL A 116 -7.04 6.78 -2.53
CA VAL A 116 -7.27 8.12 -3.08
C VAL A 116 -6.22 9.04 -2.49
N GLN A 117 -5.33 9.52 -3.33
CA GLN A 117 -4.07 10.10 -2.91
C GLN A 117 -3.80 11.42 -3.63
N LYS A 118 -3.20 12.37 -2.91
CA LYS A 118 -2.61 13.57 -3.51
C LYS A 118 -1.48 14.11 -2.64
N THR A 119 -0.58 14.90 -3.23
CA THR A 119 0.37 15.65 -2.42
C THR A 119 -0.29 16.85 -1.75
N SER A 120 0.35 17.39 -0.71
CA SER A 120 -0.13 18.58 -0.02
C SER A 120 -0.29 19.81 -0.92
N THR A 121 0.37 19.85 -2.08
CA THR A 121 0.28 20.97 -3.04
C THR A 121 -0.62 20.69 -4.23
N ASP A 122 -1.04 19.44 -4.43
CA ASP A 122 -1.89 19.10 -5.57
C ASP A 122 -3.32 19.56 -5.35
N THR A 123 -3.95 19.97 -6.45
CA THR A 123 -5.35 20.41 -6.49
C THR A 123 -6.31 19.25 -6.75
N GLY A 124 -5.85 18.19 -7.42
CA GLY A 124 -6.63 17.00 -7.76
C GLY A 124 -6.28 15.78 -6.90
N TRP A 125 -7.24 14.84 -6.81
CA TRP A 125 -7.03 13.54 -6.17
C TRP A 125 -6.83 12.45 -7.24
N SER A 126 -5.71 11.75 -7.15
CA SER A 126 -5.45 10.54 -7.94
C SER A 126 -6.09 9.33 -7.26
N HIS A 127 -6.54 8.37 -8.07
CA HIS A 127 -7.21 7.17 -7.59
C HIS A 127 -6.44 5.95 -8.08
N PHE A 128 -6.14 5.05 -7.16
CA PHE A 128 -5.46 3.80 -7.42
C PHE A 128 -6.22 2.66 -6.77
N SER A 129 -6.17 1.48 -7.37
CA SER A 129 -6.82 0.31 -6.80
C SER A 129 -5.96 -0.93 -6.93
N ILE A 130 -5.99 -1.75 -5.87
CA ILE A 130 -5.46 -3.11 -5.86
C ILE A 130 -6.65 -4.06 -5.76
N VAL A 131 -6.71 -5.04 -6.66
CA VAL A 131 -7.64 -6.17 -6.57
C VAL A 131 -6.81 -7.42 -6.36
N GLN A 132 -7.09 -8.14 -5.27
CA GLN A 132 -6.52 -9.44 -4.99
C GLN A 132 -7.49 -10.52 -5.46
N ASP A 133 -7.05 -11.36 -6.40
CA ASP A 133 -7.78 -12.53 -6.87
C ASP A 133 -7.56 -13.71 -5.91
N LEU A 134 -8.56 -13.98 -5.08
CA LEU A 134 -8.54 -15.07 -4.10
C LEU A 134 -8.90 -16.43 -4.70
N THR A 135 -9.19 -16.49 -6.00
CA THR A 135 -9.61 -17.74 -6.68
C THR A 135 -8.43 -18.60 -7.15
N VAL A 136 -7.21 -18.14 -6.91
CA VAL A 136 -5.94 -18.77 -7.30
C VAL A 136 -4.98 -18.81 -6.11
N THR A 137 -4.00 -19.71 -6.17
CA THR A 137 -2.97 -19.85 -5.13
C THR A 137 -1.59 -20.00 -5.81
N PRO A 138 -0.63 -19.10 -5.55
CA PRO A 138 -0.75 -17.90 -4.71
C PRO A 138 -1.78 -16.90 -5.27
N VAL A 139 -2.31 -16.04 -4.40
CA VAL A 139 -3.24 -14.97 -4.78
C VAL A 139 -2.56 -14.03 -5.79
N LEU A 140 -3.33 -13.50 -6.74
CA LEU A 140 -2.80 -12.54 -7.71
C LEU A 140 -3.23 -11.12 -7.38
N ASP A 141 -2.29 -10.20 -7.32
CA ASP A 141 -2.52 -8.77 -7.07
C ASP A 141 -2.47 -7.99 -8.39
N TYR A 142 -3.60 -7.37 -8.74
CA TYR A 142 -3.73 -6.48 -9.88
C TYR A 142 -3.77 -5.05 -9.39
N TYR A 143 -2.86 -4.21 -9.87
CA TYR A 143 -2.86 -2.78 -9.57
C TYR A 143 -3.27 -1.97 -10.78
N ALA A 144 -4.08 -0.94 -10.58
CA ALA A 144 -4.35 0.06 -11.59
C ALA A 144 -4.41 1.49 -11.03
N GLU A 145 -4.02 2.45 -11.86
CA GLU A 145 -4.50 3.82 -11.77
C GLU A 145 -5.91 3.90 -12.37
N LEU A 146 -6.82 4.61 -11.72
CA LEU A 146 -8.18 4.81 -12.22
C LEU A 146 -8.27 6.18 -12.89
N THR A 147 -8.25 6.19 -14.23
CA THR A 147 -8.37 7.41 -15.03
C THR A 147 -9.80 7.61 -15.53
N ALA A 148 -10.04 8.71 -16.25
CA ALA A 148 -11.33 8.97 -16.90
C ALA A 148 -11.71 7.89 -17.92
N ASP A 149 -10.73 7.29 -18.60
CA ASP A 149 -10.93 6.23 -19.60
C ASP A 149 -11.08 4.83 -18.96
N GLY A 150 -10.97 4.74 -17.63
CA GLY A 150 -11.10 3.51 -16.85
C GLY A 150 -9.78 3.04 -16.23
N PRO A 151 -9.75 1.83 -15.65
CA PRO A 151 -8.57 1.32 -14.97
C PRO A 151 -7.43 1.02 -15.96
N ARG A 152 -6.27 1.63 -15.72
CA ARG A 152 -5.01 1.42 -16.42
C ARG A 152 -4.10 0.59 -15.54
N PHE A 153 -3.89 -0.68 -15.92
CA PHE A 153 -3.02 -1.57 -15.15
C PHE A 153 -1.59 -1.09 -15.19
N GLU A 154 -0.93 -1.21 -14.04
CA GLU A 154 0.45 -0.82 -13.83
C GLU A 154 1.18 -1.97 -13.12
N GLY A 155 2.37 -2.34 -13.62
CA GLY A 155 3.21 -3.37 -13.01
C GLY A 155 4.46 -2.81 -12.34
N THR A 156 5.02 -1.72 -12.87
CA THR A 156 6.33 -1.19 -12.44
C THR A 156 6.23 0.05 -11.56
N SER A 157 5.21 0.88 -11.73
CA SER A 157 5.06 2.12 -10.97
C SER A 157 4.57 1.87 -9.53
N CYS A 158 4.21 0.64 -9.17
CA CYS A 158 3.48 0.30 -7.94
C CYS A 158 4.34 -0.42 -6.90
N TYR A 159 5.61 -0.73 -7.22
CA TYR A 159 6.62 -1.08 -6.20
C TYR A 159 6.73 -0.03 -5.08
N LYS A 160 6.17 1.16 -5.35
CA LYS A 160 5.87 2.26 -4.43
C LYS A 160 5.01 1.85 -3.21
N CYS A 161 4.21 0.77 -3.29
CA CYS A 161 3.27 0.35 -2.23
C CYS A 161 3.24 -1.17 -1.91
N HIS A 162 4.29 -1.94 -2.23
CA HIS A 162 4.60 -3.35 -1.81
C HIS A 162 4.17 -4.51 -2.72
N SER A 163 5.12 -5.45 -2.95
CA SER A 163 5.00 -6.78 -3.58
C SER A 163 4.11 -7.80 -2.85
N SER A 164 3.23 -7.35 -1.97
CA SER A 164 2.34 -8.20 -1.16
C SER A 164 1.03 -7.49 -0.78
N GLY A 165 0.55 -6.55 -1.60
CA GLY A 165 -0.51 -5.62 -1.22
C GLY A 165 -0.06 -4.61 -0.15
N PRO A 166 -0.88 -3.63 0.28
CA PRO A 166 -0.53 -2.80 1.43
C PRO A 166 -0.33 -3.76 2.61
N LEU A 167 0.89 -3.94 3.12
CA LEU A 167 1.18 -4.90 4.19
C LEU A 167 0.65 -4.43 5.56
N ALA A 168 0.39 -3.13 5.69
CA ALA A 168 -0.42 -2.46 6.70
C ALA A 168 -0.55 -0.97 6.31
N ILE A 169 -1.51 -0.26 6.91
CA ILE A 169 -1.52 1.20 6.83
C ILE A 169 -0.48 1.70 7.83
N HIS A 170 0.59 2.29 7.32
CA HIS A 170 1.72 2.77 8.12
C HIS A 170 1.81 4.30 8.08
N PRO A 171 0.96 5.00 8.85
CA PRO A 171 0.89 6.44 8.81
C PRO A 171 2.21 7.05 9.30
N ALA A 172 2.64 8.11 8.63
CA ALA A 172 3.79 8.91 9.02
C ALA A 172 3.70 9.49 10.45
N ARG A 173 2.46 9.89 10.77
CA ARG A 173 2.02 10.64 11.93
C ARG A 173 0.70 10.03 12.38
N GLU A 174 0.79 9.07 13.29
CA GLU A 174 -0.37 8.37 13.87
C GLU A 174 -1.37 9.34 14.51
N ASP A 175 -0.90 10.44 15.09
CA ASP A 175 -1.73 11.49 15.70
C ASP A 175 -2.59 12.26 14.68
N LEU A 176 -2.26 12.18 13.39
CA LEU A 176 -3.02 12.79 12.30
C LEU A 176 -4.05 11.84 11.70
N VAL A 177 -4.05 10.55 12.04
CA VAL A 177 -5.09 9.62 11.57
C VAL A 177 -6.46 10.09 12.09
N LEU A 178 -7.43 10.28 11.18
CA LEU A 178 -8.74 10.82 11.58
C LEU A 178 -9.53 9.88 12.49
N ASP A 179 -9.43 8.57 12.25
CA ASP A 179 -10.12 7.52 13.00
C ASP A 179 -9.14 6.35 13.24
N ALA A 180 -8.50 6.34 14.42
CA ALA A 180 -7.54 5.31 14.80
C ALA A 180 -8.17 3.91 14.97
N PRO A 181 -9.36 3.74 15.58
CA PRO A 181 -10.07 2.46 15.58
C PRO A 181 -10.31 1.89 14.18
N LEU A 182 -10.73 2.70 13.22
CA LEU A 182 -10.91 2.27 11.83
C LEU A 182 -9.57 1.84 11.21
N ALA A 183 -8.51 2.63 11.41
CA ALA A 183 -7.18 2.29 10.90
C ALA A 183 -6.65 0.97 11.45
N ALA A 184 -6.86 0.71 12.74
CA ALA A 184 -6.52 -0.57 13.37
C ALA A 184 -7.32 -1.73 12.78
N ALA A 185 -8.63 -1.55 12.56
CA ALA A 185 -9.51 -2.57 12.02
C ALA A 185 -9.20 -2.92 10.55
N ILE A 186 -8.90 -1.92 9.70
CA ILE A 186 -8.42 -2.16 8.33
C ILE A 186 -7.04 -2.83 8.35
N SER A 187 -6.14 -2.40 9.24
CA SER A 187 -4.80 -3.01 9.35
C SER A 187 -4.86 -4.49 9.78
N GLN A 188 -5.81 -4.87 10.64
CA GLN A 188 -6.05 -6.28 10.97
C GLN A 188 -6.49 -7.08 9.73
N HIS A 189 -7.44 -6.56 8.97
CA HIS A 189 -7.90 -7.21 7.73
C HIS A 189 -6.76 -7.39 6.70
N ILE A 190 -5.87 -6.41 6.64
CA ILE A 190 -4.66 -6.45 5.82
C ILE A 190 -3.66 -7.50 6.34
N ALA A 191 -3.44 -7.57 7.65
CA ALA A 191 -2.51 -8.53 8.24
C ALA A 191 -2.90 -9.99 7.94
N ASP A 192 -4.20 -10.25 7.82
CA ASP A 192 -4.79 -11.54 7.47
C ASP A 192 -4.77 -11.85 5.95
N GLN A 193 -3.98 -11.12 5.15
CA GLN A 193 -3.81 -11.40 3.73
C GLN A 193 -2.95 -12.65 3.48
N PRO A 194 -3.34 -13.53 2.55
CA PRO A 194 -2.49 -14.63 2.13
C PRO A 194 -1.28 -14.12 1.36
N ARG A 195 -0.28 -15.00 1.16
CA ARG A 195 0.80 -14.72 0.21
C ARG A 195 0.22 -14.47 -1.19
N SER A 196 0.64 -13.36 -1.79
CA SER A 196 0.23 -12.95 -3.13
C SER A 196 1.42 -12.73 -4.06
N GLN A 197 1.13 -12.61 -5.36
CA GLN A 197 2.07 -12.26 -6.41
C GLN A 197 1.50 -11.15 -7.27
N PHE A 198 2.33 -10.17 -7.62
CA PHE A 198 1.92 -9.13 -8.56
C PHE A 198 1.74 -9.65 -9.98
N VAL A 199 0.67 -9.18 -10.61
CA VAL A 199 0.46 -9.30 -12.05
C VAL A 199 1.16 -8.14 -12.75
N PHE A 200 2.10 -8.47 -13.64
CA PHE A 200 2.75 -7.50 -14.52
C PHE A 200 2.06 -7.51 -15.88
N PRO A 201 1.34 -6.44 -16.26
CA PRO A 201 0.67 -6.41 -17.55
C PRO A 201 1.72 -6.32 -18.68
N LYS A 202 1.36 -6.75 -19.89
CA LYS A 202 2.30 -6.85 -21.03
C LYS A 202 3.00 -5.53 -21.36
N ASN A 203 2.32 -4.41 -21.15
CA ASN A 203 2.81 -3.05 -21.38
C ASN A 203 3.59 -2.45 -20.18
N SER A 204 3.67 -3.16 -19.05
CA SER A 204 4.46 -2.78 -17.87
C SER A 204 5.07 -4.06 -17.26
N PRO A 205 6.02 -4.69 -17.97
CA PRO A 205 6.57 -5.99 -17.57
C PRO A 205 7.40 -5.87 -16.29
N LYS A 206 7.59 -7.01 -15.61
CA LYS A 206 8.42 -7.07 -14.41
C LYS A 206 9.84 -6.56 -14.72
N PRO A 207 10.36 -5.57 -13.98
CA PRO A 207 11.73 -5.10 -14.17
C PRO A 207 12.73 -6.15 -13.66
N PRO A 208 14.00 -6.08 -14.09
CA PRO A 208 15.06 -6.94 -13.57
C PRO A 208 15.13 -6.87 -12.03
N THR A 209 15.16 -8.03 -11.37
CA THR A 209 15.09 -8.09 -9.90
C THR A 209 16.42 -7.78 -9.23
N GLY A 210 17.55 -8.07 -9.87
CA GLY A 210 18.89 -8.01 -9.28
C GLY A 210 19.15 -9.13 -8.27
N GLU A 211 20.16 -8.94 -7.41
CA GLU A 211 20.58 -9.91 -6.37
C GLU A 211 19.45 -10.15 -5.34
N LYS A 212 19.28 -11.41 -4.92
CA LYS A 212 18.37 -11.79 -3.84
C LYS A 212 18.98 -11.42 -2.47
N LEU A 213 18.17 -10.89 -1.56
CA LEU A 213 18.57 -10.57 -0.20
C LEU A 213 18.70 -11.87 0.61
N ALA A 214 19.91 -12.18 1.07
CA ALA A 214 20.22 -13.43 1.78
C ALA A 214 20.51 -13.24 3.29
N LEU A 215 20.19 -12.07 3.85
CA LEU A 215 20.45 -11.77 5.26
C LEU A 215 19.49 -12.58 6.16
N LYS A 216 20.04 -13.34 7.13
CA LYS A 216 19.28 -14.30 7.96
C LYS A 216 18.05 -13.70 8.65
N PHE A 217 18.15 -12.46 9.12
CA PHE A 217 17.06 -11.77 9.81
C PHE A 217 15.93 -11.32 8.85
N CYS A 218 16.19 -11.26 7.55
CA CYS A 218 15.19 -10.99 6.50
C CYS A 218 14.62 -12.29 5.92
N THR A 219 15.47 -13.28 5.64
CA THR A 219 15.06 -14.55 4.99
C THR A 219 14.22 -15.45 5.89
N ARG A 220 14.16 -15.17 7.20
CA ARG A 220 13.20 -15.84 8.09
C ARG A 220 11.75 -15.74 7.59
N CYS A 221 11.39 -14.62 6.97
CA CYS A 221 10.07 -14.42 6.37
C CYS A 221 10.12 -14.34 4.83
N HIS A 222 11.21 -13.81 4.28
CA HIS A 222 11.37 -13.49 2.86
C HIS A 222 12.33 -14.45 2.14
N ASP A 223 11.91 -15.70 1.96
CA ASP A 223 12.68 -16.71 1.23
C ASP A 223 11.78 -17.55 0.32
N ASP A 224 12.39 -18.45 -0.46
CA ASP A 224 11.67 -19.34 -1.36
C ASP A 224 10.87 -20.34 -0.53
N GLY A 225 9.57 -20.06 -0.36
CA GLY A 225 8.69 -20.85 0.51
C GLY A 225 8.46 -20.25 1.90
N GLY A 226 8.99 -19.04 2.15
CA GLY A 226 8.62 -18.24 3.32
C GLY A 226 7.16 -17.80 3.28
N GLU A 227 6.66 -17.33 4.43
CA GLU A 227 5.33 -16.73 4.56
C GLU A 227 5.18 -15.46 3.68
N ARG A 228 6.30 -14.80 3.36
CA ARG A 228 6.38 -13.65 2.46
C ARG A 228 7.31 -13.96 1.30
N ASP A 229 7.11 -13.24 0.19
CA ASP A 229 7.93 -13.47 -1.01
C ASP A 229 9.38 -13.01 -0.81
N ALA A 230 10.30 -13.59 -1.59
CA ALA A 230 11.71 -13.25 -1.52
C ALA A 230 11.97 -11.76 -1.85
N LEU A 231 12.96 -11.18 -1.17
CA LEU A 231 13.38 -9.80 -1.41
C LEU A 231 14.58 -9.74 -2.36
N TYR A 232 14.60 -8.74 -3.24
CA TYR A 232 15.65 -8.54 -4.25
C TYR A 232 16.11 -7.08 -4.25
N GLN A 233 17.20 -6.77 -4.95
CA GLN A 233 17.72 -5.39 -5.08
C GLN A 233 16.68 -4.40 -5.61
N LEU A 234 15.77 -4.86 -6.46
CA LEU A 234 14.60 -4.10 -6.89
C LEU A 234 13.75 -3.53 -5.72
N HIS A 235 13.79 -4.18 -4.55
CA HIS A 235 13.10 -3.76 -3.33
C HIS A 235 13.97 -2.91 -2.38
N ALA A 236 15.17 -2.49 -2.78
CA ALA A 236 16.10 -1.79 -1.89
C ALA A 236 15.50 -0.53 -1.25
N HIS A 237 14.78 0.29 -2.02
CA HIS A 237 14.12 1.49 -1.48
C HIS A 237 13.04 1.19 -0.45
N PRO A 238 12.00 0.37 -0.73
CA PRO A 238 11.01 0.05 0.29
C PRO A 238 11.63 -0.62 1.53
N ILE A 239 12.69 -1.43 1.39
CA ILE A 239 13.42 -1.99 2.54
C ILE A 239 14.00 -0.87 3.42
N ARG A 240 14.69 0.12 2.84
CA ARG A 240 15.25 1.27 3.57
C ARG A 240 14.18 1.98 4.40
N VAL A 241 13.03 2.26 3.78
CA VAL A 241 11.93 2.99 4.42
C VAL A 241 11.29 2.16 5.53
N LEU A 242 10.88 0.92 5.24
CA LEU A 242 10.17 0.10 6.22
C LEU A 242 11.02 -0.21 7.46
N VAL A 243 12.33 -0.46 7.27
CA VAL A 243 13.24 -0.72 8.38
C VAL A 243 13.51 0.56 9.17
N ASP A 244 13.79 1.68 8.50
CA ASP A 244 14.09 2.94 9.19
C ASP A 244 12.90 3.47 10.01
N PHE A 245 11.67 3.24 9.55
CA PHE A 245 10.47 3.59 10.30
C PHE A 245 10.06 2.55 11.36
N GLY A 246 10.80 1.44 11.46
CA GLY A 246 10.54 0.38 12.43
C GLY A 246 9.30 -0.46 12.12
N TYR A 247 8.83 -0.45 10.86
CA TYR A 247 7.73 -1.28 10.39
C TYR A 247 8.19 -2.71 10.07
N MET A 248 9.48 -2.88 9.77
CA MET A 248 10.08 -4.19 9.53
C MET A 248 11.38 -4.39 10.33
N PRO A 249 11.59 -5.59 10.93
CA PRO A 249 10.62 -6.67 11.05
C PRO A 249 9.48 -6.32 12.02
N PRO A 250 8.28 -6.93 11.90
CA PRO A 250 7.09 -6.48 12.63
C PRO A 250 7.16 -6.75 14.14
N ASN A 251 8.00 -7.67 14.58
CA ASN A 251 8.07 -8.14 15.98
C ASN A 251 9.20 -7.52 16.80
N ARG A 252 10.13 -6.79 16.17
CA ARG A 252 11.24 -6.10 16.85
C ARG A 252 11.95 -5.14 15.91
N ARG A 253 12.78 -4.25 16.46
CA ARG A 253 13.74 -3.48 15.66
C ARG A 253 14.97 -4.33 15.34
N LEU A 254 15.63 -4.02 14.22
CA LEU A 254 16.95 -4.54 13.91
C LEU A 254 17.99 -3.97 14.88
N LYS A 255 18.98 -4.78 15.22
CA LYS A 255 20.11 -4.38 16.04
C LYS A 255 21.10 -3.55 15.21
N PRO A 256 21.98 -2.73 15.82
CA PRO A 256 22.96 -1.93 15.09
C PRO A 256 23.82 -2.73 14.10
N GLU A 257 24.23 -3.94 14.47
CA GLU A 257 25.00 -4.85 13.61
C GLU A 257 24.19 -5.34 12.39
N GLU A 258 22.90 -5.67 12.59
CA GLU A 258 22.00 -6.08 11.51
C GLU A 258 21.70 -4.90 10.55
N ILE A 259 21.58 -3.68 11.10
CA ILE A 259 21.45 -2.46 10.30
C ILE A 259 22.71 -2.24 9.44
N ALA A 260 23.91 -2.46 9.99
CA ALA A 260 25.16 -2.33 9.25
C ALA A 260 25.26 -3.36 8.11
N GLU A 261 24.93 -4.63 8.37
CA GLU A 261 24.88 -5.68 7.34
C GLU A 261 23.87 -5.35 6.23
N LEU A 262 22.67 -4.90 6.62
CA LEU A 262 21.63 -4.51 5.68
C LEU A 262 22.08 -3.31 4.82
N LYS A 263 22.68 -2.30 5.43
CA LYS A 263 23.19 -1.12 4.73
C LYS A 263 24.24 -1.51 3.69
N ALA A 264 25.20 -2.37 4.06
CA ALA A 264 26.23 -2.85 3.15
C ALA A 264 25.66 -3.61 1.95
N TRP A 265 24.59 -4.39 2.14
CA TRP A 265 23.90 -5.05 1.04
C TRP A 265 23.16 -4.04 0.14
N LEU A 266 22.45 -3.07 0.74
CA LEU A 266 21.66 -2.07 0.01
C LEU A 266 22.50 -1.04 -0.76
N GLU A 267 23.80 -0.93 -0.47
CA GLU A 267 24.75 -0.05 -1.17
C GLU A 267 25.43 -0.73 -2.36
N ARG A 268 25.25 -2.05 -2.54
CA ARG A 268 25.71 -2.76 -3.73
C ARG A 268 24.95 -2.23 -4.95
N LYS A 269 25.69 -1.81 -5.98
CA LYS A 269 25.08 -1.44 -7.25
C LYS A 269 24.43 -2.69 -7.88
N PRO A 270 23.23 -2.56 -8.48
CA PRO A 270 22.69 -3.59 -9.36
C PRO A 270 23.60 -3.83 -10.57
#